data_AF-A0A240AIN6-F1
#
_entry.id   AF-A0A240AIN6-F1
#
_cell.length_a   1.000
_cell.length_b   1.000
_cell.length_c   1.000
_cell.angle_alpha   90.00
_cell.angle_beta   90.00
_cell.angle_gamma   90.00
#
_symmetry.space_group_name_H-M   'P 1'
#
loop_
_entity.id
_entity.type
_entity.pdbx_description
1 polymer ?
#
loop_
_entity_poly.entity_id
_entity_poly.type
_entity_poly.pdbx_seq_one_letter_code
_entity_poly.pdbx_strand_id
1 'polypeptide(L)'
;MKKSKQFKALTSVILGTSIMFGGTVSPVLAANNGAVNDNVTIRAWDGQDDLIQKDKIIYEKGDIVIYNCKLYKCKRFHYAQPGWNPCDAPMFWKPMNTIPNWSVDDKLTQENKAPYEKGDLVIYDSKLYKCKRFHYAQSGWNPCDAPMFWKLVK
;
A
#
# COMPACT_ATOMS: atom_id res chain seq x y z
N MET A 1 -31.87 47.34 30.56
CA MET A 1 -31.00 46.14 30.32
C MET A 1 -31.81 44.95 30.79
N LYS A 2 -32.20 43.92 30.02
CA LYS A 2 -31.52 43.12 28.99
C LYS A 2 -32.43 42.94 27.76
N LYS A 3 -31.82 42.94 26.56
CA LYS A 3 -32.42 42.50 25.30
C LYS A 3 -32.15 41.00 25.11
N SER A 4 -33.10 40.26 24.55
CA SER A 4 -32.80 39.18 23.61
C SER A 4 -34.03 38.93 22.73
N LYS A 5 -33.80 38.91 21.42
CA LYS A 5 -34.80 38.91 20.36
C LYS A 5 -35.15 37.49 19.92
N GLN A 6 -36.44 37.34 19.60
CA GLN A 6 -37.16 36.38 18.73
C GLN A 6 -36.33 35.63 17.65
N PHE A 7 -36.70 34.39 17.31
CA PHE A 7 -37.54 34.05 16.13
C PHE A 7 -37.75 32.53 15.98
N LYS A 8 -38.93 32.14 15.48
CA LYS A 8 -39.47 30.77 15.36
C LYS A 8 -39.14 30.11 14.00
N ALA A 9 -38.96 28.78 14.08
CA ALA A 9 -39.36 27.66 13.21
C ALA A 9 -39.19 27.70 11.67
N LEU A 10 -38.86 26.54 11.08
CA LEU A 10 -39.52 25.85 9.95
C LEU A 10 -38.69 24.57 9.57
N THR A 11 -39.15 23.36 9.93
CA THR A 11 -39.68 22.30 9.04
C THR A 11 -38.72 21.76 7.95
N SER A 12 -38.34 20.47 8.02
CA SER A 12 -38.59 19.50 6.93
C SER A 12 -38.21 18.06 7.34
N VAL A 13 -39.06 17.14 6.93
CA VAL A 13 -39.07 15.69 7.13
C VAL A 13 -38.33 15.01 5.98
N ILE A 14 -37.48 14.01 6.26
CA ILE A 14 -37.32 12.85 5.37
C ILE A 14 -37.20 11.59 6.24
N LEU A 15 -38.31 10.82 6.32
CA LEU A 15 -38.26 9.40 6.62
C LEU A 15 -37.61 8.71 5.41
N GLY A 16 -36.41 8.17 5.60
CA GLY A 16 -35.74 7.31 4.62
C GLY A 16 -35.31 6.02 5.31
N THR A 17 -36.20 5.04 5.34
CA THR A 17 -35.84 3.65 5.63
C THR A 17 -34.84 3.17 4.58
N SER A 18 -33.65 2.76 5.00
CA SER A 18 -32.75 1.97 4.18
C SER A 18 -32.30 0.75 4.97
N ILE A 19 -32.85 -0.39 4.55
CA ILE A 19 -32.36 -1.73 4.88
C ILE A 19 -31.01 -1.86 4.20
N MET A 20 -29.93 -2.03 4.95
CA MET A 20 -28.65 -2.46 4.39
C MET A 20 -28.18 -3.71 5.10
N PHE A 21 -28.08 -4.76 4.29
CA PHE A 21 -27.59 -6.10 4.56
C PHE A 21 -26.46 -6.15 5.60
N GLY A 22 -26.62 -7.05 6.57
CA GLY A 22 -25.54 -7.51 7.42
C GLY A 22 -24.51 -8.27 6.58
N GLY A 23 -23.47 -7.56 6.15
CA GLY A 23 -22.19 -8.17 5.78
C GLY A 23 -21.21 -7.89 6.90
N THR A 24 -20.93 -8.88 7.74
CA THR A 24 -19.82 -8.80 8.69
C THR A 24 -18.52 -8.69 7.88
N VAL A 25 -17.92 -7.50 7.82
CA VAL A 25 -16.53 -7.39 7.40
C VAL A 25 -15.66 -7.77 8.60
N SER A 26 -15.02 -8.93 8.51
CA SER A 26 -13.99 -9.32 9.46
C SER A 26 -12.90 -8.25 9.49
N PRO A 27 -12.42 -7.79 10.67
CA PRO A 27 -11.21 -6.99 10.72
C PRO A 27 -10.06 -7.86 10.21
N VAL A 28 -9.46 -7.48 9.09
CA VAL A 28 -8.23 -8.12 8.61
C VAL A 28 -7.17 -7.85 9.67
N LEU A 29 -6.81 -8.92 10.37
CA LEU A 29 -5.72 -8.97 11.32
C LEU A 29 -4.42 -8.63 10.56
N ALA A 30 -3.97 -7.38 10.66
CA ALA A 30 -2.63 -6.99 10.22
C ALA A 30 -1.64 -7.57 11.23
N ALA A 31 -1.23 -8.83 11.02
CA ALA A 31 -0.24 -9.49 11.84
C ALA A 31 0.71 -10.33 10.99
N ASN A 32 1.70 -9.66 10.42
CA ASN A 32 3.08 -10.14 10.32
C ASN A 32 3.96 -9.05 9.72
N ASN A 33 4.42 -8.16 10.61
CA ASN A 33 5.54 -7.27 10.36
C ASN A 33 6.80 -8.11 10.10
N GLY A 34 6.99 -8.52 8.85
CA GLY A 34 8.34 -8.78 8.34
C GLY A 34 8.99 -7.43 8.14
N ALA A 35 9.59 -6.88 9.19
CA ALA A 35 10.44 -5.70 9.09
C ALA A 35 11.46 -5.94 7.98
N VAL A 36 11.24 -5.31 6.83
CA VAL A 36 12.20 -5.32 5.73
C VAL A 36 13.36 -4.48 6.23
N ASN A 37 14.46 -5.14 6.58
CA ASN A 37 15.71 -4.52 6.97
C ASN A 37 16.08 -3.38 6.01
N ASP A 38 16.59 -2.27 6.56
CA ASP A 38 16.91 -1.03 5.84
C ASP A 38 17.94 -1.17 4.70
N ASN A 39 18.53 -2.37 4.54
CA ASN A 39 19.47 -2.72 3.48
C ASN A 39 18.84 -3.53 2.33
N VAL A 40 17.56 -3.90 2.39
CA VAL A 40 16.86 -4.53 1.27
C VAL A 40 16.33 -3.44 0.34
N THR A 41 17.00 -3.30 -0.80
CA THR A 41 16.53 -2.47 -1.90
C THR A 41 15.42 -3.23 -2.62
N ILE A 42 14.16 -2.94 -2.28
CA ILE A 42 13.01 -3.40 -3.06
C ILE A 42 12.96 -2.58 -4.35
N ARG A 43 12.97 -3.27 -5.49
CA ARG A 43 12.91 -2.66 -6.83
C ARG A 43 11.85 -3.31 -7.71
N ALA A 44 11.38 -2.62 -8.73
CA ALA A 44 10.55 -3.24 -9.77
C ALA A 44 11.32 -4.37 -10.47
N TRP A 45 10.62 -5.43 -10.85
CA TRP A 45 11.18 -6.43 -11.75
C TRP A 45 11.38 -5.82 -13.14
N ASP A 46 12.54 -6.04 -13.73
CA ASP A 46 12.92 -5.49 -15.04
C ASP A 46 13.67 -6.56 -15.85
N GLY A 47 13.00 -7.08 -16.88
CA GLY A 47 13.48 -8.16 -17.74
C GLY A 47 13.48 -7.77 -19.21
N GLN A 48 14.28 -6.76 -19.55
CA GLN A 48 14.45 -6.32 -20.95
C GLN A 48 15.00 -7.44 -21.83
N ASP A 49 14.47 -7.54 -23.03
CA ASP A 49 14.84 -8.49 -24.08
C ASP A 49 16.09 -8.06 -24.85
N ASP A 50 16.25 -6.77 -25.09
CA ASP A 50 17.28 -6.22 -25.99
C ASP A 50 18.69 -6.11 -25.38
N LEU A 51 18.84 -6.42 -24.08
CA LEU A 51 20.12 -6.28 -23.39
C LEU A 51 21.02 -7.50 -23.60
N ILE A 52 22.28 -7.26 -23.95
CA ILE A 52 23.32 -8.28 -23.87
C ILE A 52 23.60 -8.62 -22.41
N GLN A 53 24.05 -9.86 -22.13
CA GLN A 53 24.16 -10.37 -20.75
C GLN A 53 24.93 -9.46 -19.78
N LYS A 54 25.97 -8.77 -20.24
CA LYS A 54 26.75 -7.84 -19.40
C LYS A 54 25.96 -6.62 -18.92
N ASP A 55 24.92 -6.24 -19.65
CA ASP A 55 24.09 -5.07 -19.36
C ASP A 55 22.76 -5.50 -18.70
N LYS A 56 22.50 -6.82 -18.58
CA LYS A 56 21.31 -7.34 -17.90
C LYS A 56 21.40 -7.14 -16.41
N ILE A 57 20.26 -6.81 -15.83
CA ILE A 57 20.07 -6.84 -14.38
C ILE A 57 20.34 -8.24 -13.84
N ILE A 58 21.08 -8.30 -12.75
CA ILE A 58 21.33 -9.51 -11.97
C ILE A 58 20.37 -9.53 -10.79
N TYR A 59 19.78 -10.69 -10.50
CA TYR A 59 19.04 -10.95 -9.27
C TYR A 59 19.75 -12.01 -8.44
N GLU A 60 20.13 -11.66 -7.22
CA GLU A 60 20.76 -12.58 -6.28
C GLU A 60 19.73 -13.32 -5.43
N LYS A 61 20.13 -14.46 -4.85
CA LYS A 61 19.27 -15.19 -3.92
C LYS A 61 18.98 -14.29 -2.71
N GLY A 62 17.70 -14.04 -2.47
CA GLY A 62 17.24 -13.21 -1.37
C GLY A 62 16.75 -11.82 -1.79
N ASP A 63 17.07 -11.38 -3.01
CA ASP A 63 16.55 -10.13 -3.57
C ASP A 63 15.03 -10.09 -3.52
N ILE A 64 14.47 -8.90 -3.26
CA ILE A 64 13.03 -8.69 -3.21
C ILE A 64 12.64 -7.75 -4.35
N VAL A 65 11.71 -8.20 -5.18
CA VAL A 65 11.17 -7.42 -6.29
C VAL A 65 9.68 -7.22 -6.17
N ILE A 66 9.19 -6.15 -6.80
CA ILE A 66 7.78 -5.92 -7.02
C ILE A 66 7.46 -6.30 -8.46
N TYR A 67 6.40 -7.08 -8.63
CA TYR A 67 5.81 -7.32 -9.94
C TYR A 67 4.30 -7.45 -9.80
N ASN A 68 3.53 -6.75 -10.65
CA ASN A 68 2.06 -6.69 -10.58
C ASN A 68 1.54 -6.42 -9.16
N CYS A 69 2.12 -5.42 -8.48
CA CYS A 69 1.80 -5.01 -7.11
C CYS A 69 1.95 -6.09 -6.03
N LYS A 70 2.72 -7.15 -6.30
CA LYS A 70 3.04 -8.21 -5.34
C LYS A 70 4.53 -8.28 -5.11
N LEU A 71 4.92 -8.68 -3.89
CA LEU A 71 6.31 -8.91 -3.55
C LEU A 71 6.71 -10.34 -3.88
N TYR A 72 7.92 -10.48 -4.42
CA TYR A 72 8.54 -11.75 -4.70
C TYR A 72 9.97 -11.75 -4.21
N LYS A 73 10.39 -12.87 -3.61
CA LYS A 73 11.76 -13.11 -3.19
C LYS A 73 12.46 -14.02 -4.19
N CYS A 74 13.62 -13.59 -4.67
CA CYS A 74 14.48 -14.37 -5.53
C CYS A 74 15.03 -15.58 -4.77
N LYS A 75 14.95 -16.77 -5.38
CA LYS A 75 15.33 -18.06 -4.80
C LYS A 75 16.76 -18.46 -5.16
N ARG A 76 17.28 -17.98 -6.29
CA ARG A 76 18.60 -18.33 -6.82
C ARG A 76 19.09 -17.23 -7.76
N PHE A 77 20.40 -17.12 -7.86
CA PHE A 77 21.07 -16.21 -8.81
C PHE A 77 20.57 -16.43 -10.24
N HIS A 78 20.25 -15.35 -10.95
CA HIS A 78 20.00 -15.35 -12.38
C HIS A 78 20.15 -13.95 -13.00
N TYR A 79 20.35 -13.90 -14.31
CA TYR A 79 20.17 -12.68 -15.09
C TYR A 79 18.69 -12.50 -15.43
N ALA A 80 18.22 -11.26 -15.44
CA ALA A 80 16.86 -10.96 -15.87
C ALA A 80 16.65 -11.40 -17.32
N GLN A 81 15.61 -12.19 -17.57
CA GLN A 81 15.27 -12.69 -18.89
C GLN A 81 13.77 -12.51 -19.16
N PRO A 82 13.39 -12.18 -20.41
CA PRO A 82 12.00 -12.23 -20.83
C PRO A 82 11.39 -13.60 -20.55
N GLY A 83 10.14 -13.63 -20.09
CA GLY A 83 9.46 -14.86 -19.66
C GLY A 83 9.90 -15.40 -18.30
N TRP A 84 10.93 -14.82 -17.64
CA TRP A 84 11.33 -15.16 -16.27
C TRP A 84 10.79 -14.19 -15.22
N ASN A 85 9.64 -13.60 -15.51
CA ASN A 85 8.99 -12.70 -14.57
C ASN A 85 8.49 -13.45 -13.31
N PRO A 86 8.25 -12.74 -12.21
CA PRO A 86 7.97 -13.38 -10.93
C PRO A 86 6.71 -14.23 -10.85
N CYS A 87 5.70 -13.99 -11.70
CA CYS A 87 4.51 -14.86 -11.72
C CYS A 87 4.68 -16.10 -12.60
N ASP A 88 5.44 -15.98 -13.68
CA ASP A 88 5.55 -17.04 -14.69
C ASP A 88 6.74 -17.99 -14.44
N ALA A 89 7.72 -17.57 -13.65
CA ALA A 89 8.90 -18.37 -13.34
C ALA A 89 9.03 -18.73 -11.85
N PRO A 90 8.15 -19.62 -11.35
CA PRO A 90 8.16 -20.03 -9.95
C PRO A 90 9.44 -20.77 -9.58
N MET A 91 10.31 -21.18 -10.51
CA MET A 91 11.61 -21.76 -10.18
C MET A 91 12.62 -20.73 -9.63
N PHE A 92 12.50 -19.46 -10.02
CA PHE A 92 13.37 -18.35 -9.61
C PHE A 92 12.75 -17.51 -8.50
N TRP A 93 11.43 -17.46 -8.40
CA TRP A 93 10.74 -16.54 -7.51
C TRP A 93 9.87 -17.27 -6.47
N LYS A 94 9.79 -16.70 -5.26
CA LYS A 94 8.87 -17.10 -4.19
C LYS A 94 7.92 -15.93 -3.93
N PRO A 95 6.59 -16.10 -4.05
CA PRO A 95 5.66 -15.06 -3.63
C PRO A 95 5.82 -14.78 -2.13
N MET A 96 5.79 -13.51 -1.77
CA MET A 96 5.73 -13.06 -0.38
C MET A 96 4.35 -12.49 -0.07
N ASN A 97 4.17 -11.98 1.16
CA ASN A 97 2.92 -11.35 1.58
C ASN A 97 2.52 -10.24 0.61
N THR A 98 1.21 -10.13 0.41
CA THR A 98 0.62 -9.09 -0.41
C THR A 98 0.80 -7.73 0.26
N ILE A 99 1.13 -6.73 -0.55
CA ILE A 99 1.23 -5.35 -0.12
C ILE A 99 -0.20 -4.85 0.17
N PRO A 100 -0.48 -4.26 1.35
CA PRO A 100 -1.80 -3.77 1.67
C PRO A 100 -2.18 -2.57 0.77
N ASN A 101 -3.47 -2.38 0.54
CA ASN A 101 -3.95 -1.12 -0.02
C ASN A 101 -3.82 -0.01 1.03
N TRP A 102 -3.47 1.20 0.59
CA TRP A 102 -3.55 2.38 1.42
C TRP A 102 -5.00 2.57 1.86
N SER A 103 -5.19 2.83 3.15
CA SER A 103 -6.51 3.06 3.72
C SER A 103 -6.42 4.08 4.85
N VAL A 104 -7.54 4.76 5.06
CA VAL A 104 -7.72 5.65 6.20
C VAL A 104 -9.07 5.35 6.83
N ASP A 105 -9.09 5.24 8.16
CA ASP A 105 -10.31 5.19 8.94
C ASP A 105 -10.36 6.41 9.86
N ASP A 106 -11.18 7.39 9.49
CA ASP A 106 -11.33 8.64 10.24
C ASP A 106 -12.16 8.47 11.53
N LYS A 107 -12.76 7.30 11.76
CA LYS A 107 -13.49 7.01 13.01
C LYS A 107 -12.57 6.57 14.14
N LEU A 108 -11.36 6.12 13.83
CA LEU A 108 -10.40 5.66 14.83
C LEU A 108 -9.69 6.84 15.50
N THR A 109 -9.56 6.77 16.82
CA THR A 109 -8.66 7.63 17.59
C THR A 109 -7.20 7.24 17.37
N GLN A 110 -6.26 8.13 17.69
CA GLN A 110 -4.85 7.88 17.41
C GLN A 110 -4.30 6.65 18.12
N GLU A 111 -4.79 6.31 19.33
CA GLU A 111 -4.39 5.07 20.02
C GLU A 111 -4.82 3.78 19.30
N ASN A 112 -5.79 3.85 18.38
CA ASN A 112 -6.33 2.70 17.65
C ASN A 112 -5.93 2.70 16.16
N LYS A 113 -5.32 3.77 15.66
CA LYS A 113 -4.85 3.86 14.27
C LYS A 113 -3.54 3.10 14.11
N ALA A 114 -3.50 2.19 13.13
CA ALA A 114 -2.25 1.61 12.68
C ALA A 114 -1.36 2.72 12.07
N PRO A 115 -0.12 2.91 12.54
CA PRO A 115 0.79 3.86 11.93
C PRO A 115 1.36 3.31 10.62
N TYR A 116 1.79 4.22 9.74
CA TYR A 116 2.69 3.92 8.65
C TYR A 116 4.11 4.26 9.07
N GLU A 117 4.97 3.26 9.11
CA GLU A 117 6.39 3.42 9.43
C GLU A 117 7.21 3.77 8.18
N LYS A 118 8.40 4.33 8.39
CA LYS A 118 9.32 4.58 7.28
C LYS A 118 9.70 3.25 6.65
N GLY A 119 9.49 3.12 5.34
CA GLY A 119 9.81 1.90 4.60
C GLY A 119 8.59 1.09 4.18
N ASP A 120 7.44 1.30 4.85
CA ASP A 120 6.20 0.60 4.52
C ASP A 120 5.80 0.76 3.06
N LEU A 121 5.24 -0.31 2.51
CA LEU A 121 4.74 -0.36 1.15
C LEU A 121 3.21 -0.41 1.15
N VAL A 122 2.59 0.40 0.31
CA VAL A 122 1.13 0.42 0.11
C VAL A 122 0.75 0.57 -1.36
N ILE A 123 -0.35 -0.06 -1.74
CA ILE A 123 -0.96 0.12 -3.06
C ILE A 123 -2.01 1.23 -2.98
N TYR A 124 -1.95 2.20 -3.88
CA TYR A 124 -2.99 3.21 -4.04
C TYR A 124 -3.16 3.53 -5.52
N ASP A 125 -4.40 3.54 -6.01
CA ASP A 125 -4.68 3.79 -7.44
C ASP A 125 -3.83 2.91 -8.38
N SER A 126 -3.77 1.60 -8.09
CA SER A 126 -2.98 0.60 -8.82
C SER A 126 -1.48 0.88 -8.93
N LYS A 127 -0.97 1.84 -8.13
CA LYS A 127 0.44 2.22 -8.06
C LYS A 127 1.01 1.87 -6.69
N LEU A 128 2.30 1.60 -6.65
CA LEU A 128 2.99 1.25 -5.42
C LEU A 128 3.70 2.47 -4.83
N TYR A 129 3.52 2.68 -3.54
CA TYR A 129 4.17 3.77 -2.81
C TYR A 129 4.95 3.24 -1.60
N LYS A 130 6.08 3.89 -1.33
CA LYS A 130 6.91 3.68 -0.14
C LYS A 130 6.74 4.85 0.82
N CYS A 131 6.44 4.55 2.07
CA CYS A 131 6.38 5.53 3.14
C CYS A 131 7.80 6.07 3.46
N LYS A 132 7.94 7.40 3.52
CA LYS A 132 9.22 8.09 3.73
C LYS A 132 9.50 8.41 5.19
N ARG A 133 8.45 8.49 6.03
CA ARG A 133 8.56 8.82 7.44
C ARG A 133 7.32 8.35 8.19
N PHE A 134 7.49 8.12 9.49
CA PHE A 134 6.41 7.80 10.40
C PHE A 134 5.26 8.83 10.30
N HIS A 135 4.04 8.33 10.16
CA HIS A 135 2.81 9.12 10.32
C HIS A 135 1.60 8.21 10.56
N TYR A 136 0.51 8.78 11.07
CA TYR A 136 -0.79 8.11 11.10
C TYR A 136 -1.59 8.45 9.85
N ALA A 137 -2.39 7.50 9.36
CA ALA A 137 -3.28 7.73 8.23
C ALA A 137 -4.28 8.85 8.54
N GLN A 138 -4.37 9.82 7.64
CA GLN A 138 -5.28 10.96 7.72
C GLN A 138 -5.90 11.24 6.36
N SER A 139 -7.18 11.63 6.36
CA SER A 139 -7.87 12.06 5.14
C SER A 139 -7.13 13.21 4.46
N GLY A 140 -6.99 13.13 3.14
CA GLY A 140 -6.17 14.06 2.34
C GLY A 140 -4.67 13.76 2.33
N TRP A 141 -4.17 12.76 3.09
CA TRP A 141 -2.77 12.32 3.05
C TRP A 141 -2.56 11.04 2.25
N ASN A 142 -3.38 10.83 1.22
CA ASN A 142 -3.22 9.69 0.34
C ASN A 142 -1.88 9.77 -0.44
N PRO A 143 -1.41 8.64 -0.99
CA PRO A 143 -0.08 8.59 -1.58
C PRO A 143 0.19 9.50 -2.80
N CYS A 144 -0.83 9.89 -3.56
CA CYS A 144 -0.64 10.84 -4.66
C CYS A 144 -0.63 12.30 -4.18
N ASP A 145 -1.44 12.64 -3.18
CA ASP A 145 -1.64 14.02 -2.74
C ASP A 145 -0.67 14.47 -1.65
N ALA A 146 -0.03 13.53 -0.96
CA ALA A 146 0.95 13.83 0.09
C ALA A 146 2.37 13.33 -0.23
N PRO A 147 3.04 13.95 -1.23
CA PRO A 147 4.40 13.58 -1.62
C PRO A 147 5.42 13.85 -0.51
N MET A 148 5.04 14.55 0.57
CA MET A 148 5.88 14.68 1.75
C MET A 148 6.02 13.36 2.53
N PHE A 149 4.99 12.50 2.55
CA PHE A 149 5.00 11.22 3.26
C PHE A 149 5.28 10.04 2.33
N TRP A 150 4.92 10.14 1.06
CA TRP A 150 4.98 9.01 0.13
C TRP A 150 5.98 9.23 -1.00
N LYS A 151 6.58 8.14 -1.47
CA LYS A 151 7.42 8.09 -2.67
C LYS A 151 6.85 7.02 -3.59
N LEU A 152 6.50 7.40 -4.82
CA LEU A 152 6.16 6.43 -5.86
C LEU A 152 7.35 5.49 -6.10
N VAL A 153 7.10 4.19 -6.06
CA VAL A 153 8.09 3.18 -6.45
C VAL A 153 7.93 2.97 -7.96
N LYS A 154 8.98 3.31 -8.70
CA LYS A 154 9.06 3.08 -10.15
C LYS A 154 9.69 1.73 -10.42
#